data_AF-A0A1J4V8X3-F1
#
_entry.id   AF-A0A1J4V8X3-F1
#
_cell.length_a   1.000
_cell.length_b   1.000
_cell.length_c   1.000
_cell.angle_alpha   90.00
_cell.angle_beta   90.00
_cell.angle_gamma   90.00
#
_symmetry.space_group_name_H-M   'P 1'
#
loop_
_entity.id
_entity.type
_entity.pdbx_description
1 polymer ?
#
loop_
_entity_poly.entity_id
_entity_poly.type
_entity_poly.pdbx_seq_one_letter_code
_entity_poly.pdbx_strand_id
1 'polypeptide(L)' 'MKCHICKKAEGEIPINDDKGNEFLICEDCDNDLFDAYTLAKKLTREINIQIRHQRNENNIPAVSSLKHIRSLLLK' A
#
# COMPACT_ATOMS: atom_id res chain seq x y z
N MET A 1 11.45 -6.10 -0.62
CA MET A 1 10.37 -6.18 0.40
C MET A 1 9.70 -7.57 0.19
N LYS A 2 8.61 -7.99 0.87
CA LYS A 2 8.06 -9.37 0.73
C LYS A 2 6.63 -9.30 0.22
N CYS A 3 6.30 -10.10 -0.80
CA CYS A 3 4.94 -10.19 -1.30
C CYS A 3 3.97 -10.57 -0.17
N HIS A 4 2.87 -9.85 -0.05
CA HIS A 4 1.97 -9.98 1.09
C HIS A 4 1.16 -11.28 1.09
N ILE A 5 1.01 -11.93 -0.08
CA ILE A 5 0.34 -13.21 -0.29
C ILE A 5 1.33 -14.36 -0.08
N CYS A 6 2.38 -14.44 -0.89
CA CYS A 6 3.29 -15.59 -0.86
C CYS A 6 4.44 -15.47 0.16
N LYS A 7 4.62 -14.30 0.78
CA LYS A 7 5.68 -13.98 1.77
C LYS A 7 7.12 -14.19 1.30
N LYS A 8 7.34 -14.41 0.01
CA LYS A 8 8.65 -14.56 -0.63
C LYS A 8 9.25 -13.20 -1.02
N ALA A 9 10.54 -13.18 -1.34
CA ALA A 9 11.27 -11.98 -1.73
C ALA A 9 10.71 -11.42 -3.05
N GLU A 10 10.54 -10.10 -3.15
CA GLU A 10 9.99 -9.46 -4.34
C GLU A 10 10.95 -9.58 -5.53
N GLY A 11 10.62 -10.47 -6.46
CA GLY A 11 10.77 -10.21 -7.89
C GLY A 11 9.52 -9.49 -8.39
N GLU A 12 9.72 -8.39 -9.10
CA GLU A 12 8.66 -7.61 -9.74
C GLU A 12 8.72 -7.86 -11.25
N ILE A 13 7.66 -8.44 -11.84
CA ILE A 13 7.57 -8.64 -13.28
C ILE A 13 6.58 -7.62 -13.84
N PRO A 14 6.98 -6.73 -14.75
CA PRO A 14 6.06 -5.87 -15.48
C PRO A 14 5.29 -6.69 -16.51
N ILE A 15 3.96 -6.56 -16.49
CA ILE A 15 3.04 -7.16 -17.47
C ILE A 15 2.12 -6.06 -18.00
N ASN A 16 1.76 -6.15 -19.27
CA ASN A 16 0.73 -5.31 -19.87
C ASN A 16 -0.59 -6.09 -19.99
N ASP A 17 -1.72 -5.45 -19.68
CA ASP A 17 -3.03 -6.02 -20.04
C ASP A 17 -3.30 -5.85 -21.55
N ASP A 18 -4.38 -6.46 -22.01
CA ASP A 18 -4.88 -6.33 -23.38
C ASP A 18 -5.26 -4.87 -23.75
N LYS A 19 -5.30 -3.95 -22.78
CA LYS A 19 -5.58 -2.52 -22.97
C LYS A 19 -4.30 -1.67 -22.96
N GLY A 20 -3.13 -2.27 -22.77
CA GLY A 20 -1.83 -1.59 -22.71
C GLY A 20 -1.52 -0.91 -21.38
N ASN A 21 -2.24 -1.23 -20.31
CA ASN A 21 -1.90 -0.79 -18.96
C ASN A 21 -0.80 -1.69 -18.40
N GLU A 22 0.28 -1.08 -17.92
CA GLU A 22 1.37 -1.77 -17.25
C GLU A 22 1.04 -1.97 -15.76
N PHE A 23 1.17 -3.20 -15.27
CA PHE A 23 1.08 -3.54 -13.86
C PHE A 23 2.20 -4.51 -13.46
N LEU A 24 2.64 -4.38 -12.21
CA LEU A 24 3.65 -5.27 -11.65
C LEU A 24 2.97 -6.46 -10.99
N ILE A 25 3.36 -7.67 -11.34
CA ILE A 25 2.99 -8.87 -10.58
C ILE A 25 4.14 -9.35 -9.71
N CYS A 26 3.80 -10.12 -8.69
CA CYS A 26 4.79 -10.89 -7.95
C CYS A 26 5.21 -12.11 -8.77
N GLU A 27 6.51 -12.24 -9.05
CA GLU A 27 7.11 -13.39 -9.77
C GLU A 27 6.75 -14.76 -9.17
N ASP A 28 6.45 -14.82 -7.87
CA ASP A 28 6.25 -16.07 -7.15
C ASP A 28 4.79 -16.53 -7.04
N CYS A 29 3.81 -15.65 -7.28
CA CYS A 29 2.40 -15.99 -7.08
C CYS A 29 1.44 -15.33 -8.06
N ASP A 30 1.98 -14.72 -9.12
CA ASP A 30 1.25 -14.05 -10.22
C ASP A 30 0.17 -13.06 -9.76
N ASN A 31 0.27 -12.59 -8.52
CA ASN A 31 -0.70 -11.68 -7.97
C ASN A 31 -0.30 -10.25 -8.30
N ASP A 32 -1.29 -9.48 -8.72
CA ASP A 32 -1.14 -8.05 -8.97
C ASP A 32 -0.65 -7.35 -7.69
N LEU A 33 0.56 -6.78 -7.74
CA LEU A 33 1.16 -6.02 -6.65
C LEU A 33 0.53 -4.62 -6.51
N PHE A 34 -0.28 -4.22 -7.51
CA PHE A 34 -1.02 -2.98 -7.61
C PHE A 34 -2.54 -3.16 -7.48
N ASP A 35 -3.03 -4.34 -7.07
CA ASP A 35 -4.45 -4.47 -6.74
C ASP A 35 -4.83 -3.44 -5.66
N ALA A 36 -6.03 -2.86 -5.81
CA ALA A 36 -6.47 -1.74 -4.97
C ALA A 36 -6.42 -2.09 -3.46
N TYR A 37 -6.58 -3.36 -3.12
CA TYR A 37 -6.52 -3.88 -1.76
C TYR A 37 -5.10 -3.89 -1.18
N THR A 38 -4.12 -4.31 -1.98
CA THR A 38 -2.70 -4.32 -1.67
C THR A 38 -2.18 -2.90 -1.53
N LEU A 39 -2.58 -2.02 -2.45
CA LEU A 39 -2.25 -0.60 -2.38
C LEU A 39 -2.87 0.06 -1.14
N ALA A 40 -4.14 -0.21 -0.85
CA ALA A 40 -4.81 0.28 0.35
C ALA A 40 -4.12 -0.18 1.64
N LYS A 41 -3.64 -1.43 1.69
CA LYS A 41 -2.83 -1.95 2.82
C LYS A 41 -1.48 -1.24 2.94
N LYS A 42 -0.77 -1.05 1.83
CA LYS A 42 0.51 -0.31 1.81
C LYS A 42 0.30 1.13 2.31
N LEU A 43 -0.67 1.84 1.76
CA LEU A 43 -1.03 3.21 2.18
C LEU A 43 -1.45 3.28 3.65
N THR A 44 -2.23 2.31 4.13
CA THR A 44 -2.63 2.23 5.56
C THR A 44 -1.40 2.13 6.47
N ARG A 45 -0.38 1.36 6.08
CA ARG A 45 0.87 1.22 6.84
C ARG A 45 1.64 2.54 6.88
N GLU A 46 1.81 3.21 5.75
CA GLU A 46 2.49 4.51 5.67
C GLU A 46 1.77 5.59 6.48
N ILE A 47 0.43 5.64 6.42
CA ILE A 47 -0.36 6.58 7.22
C ILE A 47 -0.18 6.34 8.72
N ASN A 48 -0.07 5.09 9.18
CA ASN A 48 0.18 4.79 10.59
C ASN A 48 1.57 5.29 11.05
N ILE A 49 2.58 5.21 10.19
CA ILE A 49 3.93 5.75 10.46
C ILE A 49 3.83 7.28 10.60
N GLN A 50 3.14 7.95 9.67
CA GLN A 50 2.94 9.40 9.71
C GLN A 50 2.14 9.84 10.94
N ILE A 51 1.10 9.11 11.35
CA ILE A 51 0.36 9.39 12.59
C ILE A 51 1.28 9.34 13.81
N ARG A 52 2.17 8.35 13.89
CA ARG A 52 3.13 8.25 15.00
C ARG A 52 4.11 9.43 14.99
N HIS A 53 4.64 9.78 13.83
CA HIS A 53 5.54 10.91 13.68
C HIS A 53 4.88 12.25 14.08
N GLN A 54 3.70 12.54 13.52
CA GLN A 54 2.95 13.78 13.80
C GLN A 54 2.49 13.88 15.26
N ARG A 55 2.23 12.74 15.94
CA ARG A 55 1.99 12.72 17.39
C ARG A 55 3.21 13.16 18.18
N ASN A 56 4.40 12.70 17.79
CA ASN A 56 5.64 13.11 18.45
C ASN A 56 5.92 14.61 18.25
N GLU A 57 5.50 15.16 17.12
CA GLU A 57 5.59 16.60 16.82
C GLU A 57 4.47 17.44 17.45
N ASN A 58 3.56 16.84 18.23
CA ASN A 58 2.37 17.50 18.79
C ASN A 58 1.44 18.13 17.74
N ASN A 59 1.48 17.67 16.49
CA ASN A 59 0.63 18.15 15.40
C ASN A 59 -0.73 17.42 15.39
N ILE A 60 -1.58 17.79 16.35
CA ILE A 60 -2.93 17.20 16.54
C ILE A 60 -3.81 17.29 15.27
N PRO A 61 -3.85 18.42 14.52
CA PRO A 61 -4.62 18.51 13.28
C PRO A 61 -4.20 17.47 12.23
N ALA A 62 -2.89 17.32 11.99
CA ALA A 62 -2.38 16.34 11.02
C ALA A 62 -2.74 14.91 11.43
N VAL A 63 -2.65 14.57 12.72
CA VAL A 63 -3.07 13.26 13.25
C VAL A 63 -4.55 12.98 12.97
N SER A 64 -5.41 13.98 13.11
CA SER A 64 -6.85 13.84 12.84
C SER A 64 -7.12 13.60 11.35
N SER A 65 -6.51 14.41 10.47
CA SER A 65 -6.63 14.26 9.01
C SER A 65 -6.13 12.90 8.54
N LEU A 66 -4.99 12.44 9.03
CA LEU A 66 -4.42 11.14 8.68
C LEU A 66 -5.31 9.97 9.15
N LYS A 67 -5.92 10.06 10.34
CA LYS A 67 -6.89 9.07 10.81
C LYS A 67 -8.13 9.00 9.91
N HIS A 68 -8.60 10.15 9.42
CA HIS A 68 -9.72 10.22 8.49
C HIS A 68 -9.37 9.58 7.14
N ILE A 69 -8.24 9.95 6.53
CA ILE A 69 -7.79 9.35 5.26
C ILE A 69 -7.69 7.83 5.39
N ARG A 70 -7.10 7.34 6.50
CA ARG A 70 -7.01 5.90 6.77
C ARG A 70 -8.37 5.21 6.80
N SER A 71 -9.41 5.86 7.33
CA SER A 71 -10.75 5.26 7.40
C SER A 71 -11.47 5.19 6.06
N LEU A 72 -10.94 5.86 5.03
CA LEU A 72 -11.45 5.82 3.66
C LEU A 72 -10.84 4.69 2.82
N LEU A 73 -9.68 4.13 3.22
CA LEU A 73 -8.91 3.21 2.38
C LEU A 73 -9.41 1.75 2.38
N LEU A 74 -10.17 1.32 3.38
CA LEU A 74 -10.63 -0.08 3.52
C LEU A 74 -12.15 -0.19 3.75
N LYS A 75 -12.91 0.75 3.17
CA LYS A 75 -14.38 0.72 3.17
C LYS A 75 -14.94 -0.14 2.05
#